data_AF-A0A2P8G2A3-F1
#
_entry.id   AF-A0A2P8G2A3-F1
#
_cell.length_a   1.000
_cell.length_b   1.000
_cell.length_c   1.000
_cell.angle_alpha   90.00
_cell.angle_beta   90.00
_cell.angle_gamma   90.00
#
_symmetry.space_group_name_H-M   'P 1'
#
loop_
_entity.id
_entity.type
_entity.pdbx_description
1 polymer ?
#
loop_
_entity_poly.entity_id
_entity_poly.type
_entity_poly.pdbx_seq_one_letter_code
_entity_poly.pdbx_strand_id
1 'polypeptide(L)'
;MDKNINKYHGYEKQWKVERDLPIDHRLIANIPFVAGGEFVLSNIMSIAYSKHHYHNANIARQLVGVPNGTKVKIVVKKNRDDRFI
;
A
#
# COMPACT_ATOMS: atom_id res chain seq x y z
N MET A 1 -11.97 17.53 30.29
CA MET A 1 -10.81 16.77 29.75
C MET A 1 -11.17 16.34 28.34
N ASP A 2 -10.61 17.03 27.35
CA ASP A 2 -10.90 16.76 25.94
C ASP A 2 -10.37 15.38 25.50
N LYS A 3 -11.28 14.50 25.08
CA LYS A 3 -10.99 13.18 24.51
C LYS A 3 -10.47 13.28 23.08
N ASN A 4 -9.39 14.02 22.86
CA ASN A 4 -8.77 14.17 21.53
C ASN A 4 -7.42 13.45 21.41
N ILE A 5 -7.30 12.29 22.06
CA ILE A 5 -6.11 11.40 21.97
C ILE A 5 -5.99 10.75 20.58
N ASN A 6 -6.96 10.95 19.68
CA ASN A 6 -7.06 10.21 18.42
C ASN A 6 -6.42 10.91 17.20
N LYS A 7 -5.78 12.07 17.37
CA LYS A 7 -5.45 12.95 16.22
C LYS A 7 -4.22 12.52 15.40
N TYR A 8 -3.41 11.57 15.88
CA TYR A 8 -2.15 11.15 15.22
C TYR A 8 -1.88 9.65 15.28
N HIS A 9 -2.91 8.80 15.36
CA HIS A 9 -2.69 7.37 15.20
C HIS A 9 -2.43 7.09 13.71
N GLY A 10 -1.16 6.84 13.36
CA GLY A 10 -0.78 6.42 12.01
C GLY A 10 -1.62 5.22 11.55
N TYR A 11 -1.85 5.10 10.24
CA TYR A 11 -2.74 4.08 9.67
C TYR A 11 -2.42 2.66 10.15
N GLU A 12 -1.17 2.35 10.47
CA GLU A 12 -0.79 1.08 11.10
C GLU A 12 -1.53 0.82 12.41
N LYS A 13 -1.55 1.80 13.32
CA LYS A 13 -2.20 1.66 14.62
C LYS A 13 -3.71 1.51 14.46
N GLN A 14 -4.31 2.27 13.54
CA GLN A 14 -5.73 2.16 13.22
C GLN A 14 -6.07 0.79 12.61
N TRP A 15 -5.24 0.28 11.70
CA TRP A 15 -5.44 -1.01 11.04
C TRP A 15 -5.37 -2.18 12.04
N LYS A 16 -4.45 -2.07 13.01
CA LYS A 16 -4.23 -3.06 14.07
C LYS A 16 -5.30 -3.08 15.18
N VAL A 17 -6.24 -2.13 15.22
CA VAL A 17 -7.32 -2.12 16.23
C VAL A 17 -8.22 -3.36 16.08
N GLU A 18 -8.45 -3.81 14.84
CA GLU A 18 -9.40 -4.88 14.53
C GLU A 18 -8.72 -6.15 14.00
N ARG A 19 -7.39 -6.13 13.84
CA ARG A 19 -6.64 -7.14 13.07
C ARG A 19 -5.25 -7.33 13.64
N ASP A 20 -4.80 -8.58 13.72
CA ASP A 20 -3.39 -8.87 13.95
C ASP A 20 -2.59 -8.80 12.65
N LEU A 21 -1.37 -8.28 12.72
CA LEU A 21 -0.42 -8.30 11.61
C LEU A 21 0.50 -9.51 11.79
N PRO A 22 0.46 -10.52 10.87
CA PRO A 22 1.39 -11.64 10.92
C PRO A 22 2.85 -11.18 10.86
N ILE A 23 3.74 -11.92 11.51
CA ILE A 23 5.17 -11.56 11.65
C ILE A 23 5.89 -11.43 10.31
N ASP A 24 5.49 -12.24 9.33
CA ASP A 24 6.03 -12.30 7.98
C ASP A 24 5.28 -11.38 7.00
N HIS A 25 4.39 -10.51 7.50
CA HIS A 25 3.62 -9.59 6.69
C HIS A 25 4.11 -8.13 6.83
N ARG A 26 3.67 -7.30 5.88
CA ARG A 26 3.85 -5.84 5.87
C ARG A 26 2.51 -5.18 5.55
N LEU A 27 2.31 -3.99 6.12
CA LEU A 27 1.23 -3.12 5.68
C LEU A 27 1.70 -2.30 4.49
N ILE A 28 0.90 -2.32 3.43
CA ILE A 28 1.16 -1.60 2.20
C ILE A 28 -0.13 -0.91 1.73
N ALA A 29 0.02 0.07 0.85
CA ALA A 29 -1.14 0.60 0.13
C ALA A 29 -1.57 -0.40 -0.96
N ASN A 30 -2.87 -0.68 -1.02
CA ASN A 30 -3.52 -1.55 -2.00
C ASN A 30 -3.41 -0.96 -3.42
N ILE A 31 -3.67 0.35 -3.53
CA ILE A 31 -3.22 1.18 -4.65
C ILE A 31 -2.07 2.04 -4.12
N PRO A 32 -0.85 1.93 -4.66
CA PRO A 32 0.28 2.76 -4.28
C PRO A 32 -0.04 4.25 -4.40
N PHE A 33 0.41 5.07 -3.44
CA PHE A 33 0.19 6.51 -3.46
C PHE A 33 0.77 7.19 -4.70
N VAL A 34 1.95 6.71 -5.16
CA VAL A 34 2.59 7.16 -6.40
C VAL A 34 1.78 6.87 -7.66
N ALA A 35 0.83 5.92 -7.59
CA ALA A 35 -0.09 5.56 -8.66
C ALA A 35 -1.48 6.19 -8.46
N GLY A 36 -1.62 7.16 -7.55
CA GLY A 36 -2.89 7.85 -7.25
C GLY A 36 -3.75 7.18 -6.19
N GLY A 37 -3.19 6.25 -5.41
CA GLY A 37 -3.88 5.67 -4.26
C GLY A 37 -4.17 6.71 -3.18
N GLU A 38 -5.33 6.59 -2.53
CA GLU A 38 -5.74 7.51 -1.46
C GLU A 38 -5.08 7.16 -0.12
N PHE A 39 -4.81 8.18 0.69
CA PHE A 39 -4.38 8.04 2.08
C PHE A 39 -5.60 7.77 2.96
N VAL A 40 -6.14 6.56 2.89
CA VAL A 40 -7.30 6.12 3.66
C VAL A 40 -7.08 4.70 4.18
N LEU A 41 -7.67 4.38 5.34
CA LEU A 41 -7.47 3.08 5.98
C LEU A 41 -7.95 1.91 5.09
N SER A 42 -9.01 2.11 4.31
CA SER A 42 -9.52 1.13 3.34
C SER A 42 -8.56 0.82 2.20
N ASN A 43 -7.56 1.68 1.96
CA ASN A 43 -6.51 1.46 0.99
C ASN A 43 -5.27 0.79 1.62
N ILE A 44 -5.30 0.40 2.90
CA ILE A 44 -4.19 -0.30 3.55
C ILE A 44 -4.48 -1.80 3.64
N MET A 45 -3.56 -2.62 3.16
CA MET A 45 -3.65 -4.08 3.19
C MET A 45 -2.42 -4.73 3.81
N SER A 46 -2.61 -5.94 4.34
CA SER A 46 -1.52 -6.80 4.80
C SER A 46 -1.10 -7.76 3.69
N ILE A 47 0.20 -7.86 3.43
CA ILE A 47 0.78 -8.76 2.43
C ILE A 47 2.00 -9.48 2.99
N ALA A 48 2.21 -10.74 2.60
CA ALA A 48 3.43 -11.46 2.90
C ALA A 48 4.67 -10.72 2.37
N TYR A 49 5.73 -10.68 3.17
CA TYR A 49 6.96 -9.95 2.88
C TYR A 49 7.60 -10.36 1.54
N SER A 50 7.55 -11.64 1.19
CA SER A 50 8.03 -12.14 -0.10
C SER A 50 7.23 -11.55 -1.27
N LYS A 51 5.91 -11.48 -1.16
CA LYS A 51 5.02 -10.93 -2.20
C LYS A 51 5.12 -9.41 -2.34
N HIS A 52 5.41 -8.70 -1.26
CA HIS A 52 5.64 -7.25 -1.29
C HIS A 52 6.77 -6.85 -2.26
N HIS A 53 7.87 -7.61 -2.28
CA HIS A 53 8.99 -7.32 -3.20
C HIS A 53 8.58 -7.46 -4.67
N TYR A 54 7.84 -8.51 -5.00
CA TYR A 54 7.32 -8.69 -6.37
C TYR A 54 6.39 -7.55 -6.77
N HIS A 55 5.52 -7.12 -5.85
CA HIS A 55 4.60 -6.03 -6.11
C HIS A 55 5.32 -4.72 -6.44
N ASN A 56 6.28 -4.32 -5.62
CA ASN A 56 7.05 -3.10 -5.85
C ASN A 56 7.93 -3.22 -7.10
N ALA A 57 8.53 -4.39 -7.34
CA ALA A 57 9.34 -4.62 -8.53
C ALA A 57 8.50 -4.52 -9.82
N ASN A 58 7.26 -5.02 -9.83
CA ASN A 58 6.35 -4.91 -10.97
C ASN A 58 6.01 -3.46 -11.31
N ILE A 59 5.83 -2.61 -10.30
CA ILE A 59 5.60 -1.18 -10.48
C ILE A 59 6.87 -0.51 -11.00
N ALA A 60 8.01 -0.75 -10.35
CA ALA A 60 9.29 -0.14 -10.73
C ALA A 60 9.70 -0.48 -12.17
N ARG A 61 9.43 -1.71 -12.63
CA ARG A 61 9.69 -2.16 -14.01
C ARG A 61 8.96 -1.35 -15.06
N GLN A 62 7.81 -0.76 -14.75
CA GLN A 62 7.06 0.09 -15.69
C GLN A 62 7.74 1.45 -15.91
N LEU A 63 8.68 1.83 -15.04
CA LEU A 63 9.38 3.12 -15.06
C LEU A 63 10.81 3.00 -15.60
N VAL A 64 11.29 1.79 -15.90
CA VAL A 64 12.66 1.57 -16.39
C VAL A 64 12.85 2.27 -17.73
N GLY A 65 13.85 3.14 -17.80
CA GLY A 65 14.17 3.91 -19.01
C GLY A 65 13.22 5.06 -19.31
N VAL A 66 12.23 5.33 -18.44
CA VAL A 66 11.36 6.49 -18.59
C VAL A 66 12.12 7.75 -18.17
N PRO A 67 12.22 8.78 -19.04
CA PRO A 67 12.88 10.03 -18.68
C PRO A 67 12.18 10.77 -17.53
N ASN A 68 12.95 11.47 -16.71
CA ASN A 68 12.42 12.28 -15.62
C ASN A 68 11.39 13.30 -16.11
N GLY A 69 10.31 13.50 -15.34
CA GLY A 69 9.22 14.42 -15.68
C GLY A 69 8.22 13.87 -16.71
N THR A 70 8.45 12.68 -17.28
CA THR A 70 7.50 12.03 -18.19
C THR A 70 6.22 11.66 -17.45
N LYS A 71 5.07 12.07 -17.99
CA LYS A 71 3.77 11.62 -17.48
C LYS A 71 3.60 10.13 -17.81
N VAL A 72 3.46 9.32 -16.78
CA VAL A 72 3.24 7.87 -16.88
C VAL A 72 1.90 7.48 -16.28
N LYS A 73 1.29 6.44 -16.85
CA LYS A 73 0.16 5.74 -16.23
C LYS A 73 0.67 4.43 -15.65
N ILE A 74 0.75 4.33 -14.34
CA ILE A 74 1.11 3.08 -13.65
C ILE A 74 -0.09 2.16 -13.67
N VAL A 75 0.10 0.92 -14.13
CA VAL A 75 -0.91 -0.13 -14.11
C VAL A 75 -0.65 -1.03 -12.91
N VAL A 76 -1.61 -1.08 -11.99
CA VAL A 76 -1.58 -1.98 -10.83
C VAL A 76 -2.58 -3.09 -11.09
N LYS A 77 -2.12 -4.34 -11.29
CA LYS A 77 -3.03 -5.45 -11.59
C LYS A 77 -3.62 -6.01 -10.30
N LYS A 78 -4.95 -6.11 -10.27
CA LYS A 78 -5.67 -6.87 -9.24
C LYS A 78 -5.66 -8.35 -9.64
N ASN A 79 -5.12 -9.24 -8.81
CA ASN A 79 -5.26 -10.67 -9.04
C ASN A 79 -6.70 -11.12 -8.75
N ARG A 80 -7.03 -12.32 -9.27
CA ARG A 80 -8.34 -12.99 -9.11
C ARG A 80 -8.78 -13.19 -7.65
N ASP A 81 -7.86 -13.16 -6.70
CA ASP A 81 -8.15 -13.23 -5.25
C ASP A 81 -8.36 -11.83 -4.61
N ASP A 82 -8.74 -10.82 -5.40
CA ASP A 82 -8.90 -9.42 -4.97
C ASP A 82 -7.65 -8.73 -4.37
N ARG A 83 -6.46 -9.35 -4.49
CA ARG A 83 -5.18 -8.80 -4.00
C ARG A 83 -4.38 -8.22 -5.15
N PHE A 84 -3.78 -7.04 -4.99
CA PHE A 84 -2.91 -6.46 -6.01
C PHE A 84 -1.52 -7.10 -5.95
N ILE A 85 -0.95 -7.45 -7.10
CA ILE A 85 0.47 -7.85 -7.26
C ILE A 85 1.06 -7.06 -8.43
#